data_AF-A0AAV2INT2-F1
#
_entry.id   AF-A0AAV2INT2-F1
#
_cell.length_a   1.000
_cell.length_b   1.000
_cell.length_c   1.000
_cell.angle_alpha   90.00
_cell.angle_beta   90.00
_cell.angle_gamma   90.00
#
_symmetry.space_group_name_H-M   'P 1'
#
loop_
_entity.id
_entity.type
_entity.pdbx_description
1 polymer ?
#
loop_
_entity_poly.entity_id
_entity_poly.type
_entity_poly.pdbx_seq_one_letter_code
_entity_poly.pdbx_strand_id
1 'polypeptide(L)'
;SLAKSGEPSNDLRSPVTKHNNNPSLEPLTKKQRKLVTKNPGSIVAVENGAKLAINECKFQFKNRRWNCPTHFDGHGSSIFGKILQKGCRETAFIYAITSAAVSHSVARACSEGGVTTCTCDTEPHGRPTGRDWEWSGCSDNAKFGHRFSRKFVDVLEKGRDFRFMTNL
;
A
#
# COMPACT_ATOMS: atom_id res chain seq x y z
N SER A 1 -7.52 42.92 -45.21
CA SER A 1 -6.13 42.45 -45.42
C SER A 1 -5.53 42.10 -44.07
N LEU A 2 -5.41 40.81 -43.76
CA LEU A 2 -4.18 39.99 -43.93
C LEU A 2 -3.06 40.49 -43.01
N ALA A 3 -2.38 39.70 -42.17
CA ALA A 3 -2.48 38.33 -41.71
C ALA A 3 -1.53 38.25 -40.50
N LYS A 4 -1.83 37.43 -39.49
CA LYS A 4 -0.76 36.79 -38.70
C LYS A 4 -1.02 35.29 -38.72
N SER A 5 -0.04 34.62 -39.30
CA SER A 5 0.08 33.21 -39.61
C SER A 5 0.13 32.35 -38.34
N GLY A 6 -0.43 31.14 -38.45
CA GLY A 6 -0.63 30.22 -37.34
C GLY A 6 0.63 29.53 -36.83
N GLU A 7 0.50 29.02 -35.60
CA GLU A 7 1.24 27.89 -35.09
C GLU A 7 0.23 26.84 -34.59
N PRO A 8 0.44 25.55 -34.85
CA PRO A 8 -0.56 24.51 -34.63
C PRO A 8 -0.57 23.96 -33.20
N SER A 9 -1.75 23.49 -32.79
CA SER A 9 -2.00 22.66 -31.60
C SER A 9 -1.44 21.24 -31.73
N ASN A 10 -1.24 20.61 -30.56
CA ASN A 10 -0.92 19.20 -30.25
C ASN A 10 0.56 18.78 -30.22
N ASP A 11 1.08 18.48 -29.02
CA ASP A 11 1.24 17.08 -28.62
C ASP A 11 1.69 16.91 -27.15
N LEU A 12 0.78 16.32 -26.37
CA LEU A 12 1.00 15.13 -25.54
C LEU A 12 2.44 14.80 -25.07
N ARG A 13 2.95 15.47 -24.02
CA ARG A 13 3.78 14.83 -22.97
C ARG A 13 4.13 15.82 -21.86
N SER A 14 3.23 15.99 -20.90
CA SER A 14 3.69 16.40 -19.57
C SER A 14 4.60 15.28 -19.04
N PRO A 15 5.79 15.61 -18.51
CA PRO A 15 6.72 14.59 -18.04
C PRO A 15 6.07 13.88 -16.87
N VAL A 16 5.74 12.60 -17.07
CA VAL A 16 5.43 11.66 -16.00
C VAL A 16 6.45 11.91 -14.90
N THR A 17 5.92 12.41 -13.80
CA THR A 17 6.59 12.78 -12.56
C THR A 17 7.83 11.94 -12.34
N LYS A 18 9.00 12.58 -12.43
CA LYS A 18 10.22 12.12 -11.76
C LYS A 18 9.95 12.15 -10.26
N HIS A 19 9.19 11.18 -9.74
CA HIS A 19 9.22 10.89 -8.33
C HIS A 19 10.54 10.20 -8.05
N ASN A 20 11.50 11.06 -7.73
CA ASN A 20 12.77 10.75 -7.13
C ASN A 20 12.62 9.62 -6.11
N ASN A 21 13.51 8.64 -6.22
CA ASN A 21 13.78 7.67 -5.18
C ASN A 21 14.03 8.42 -3.87
N ASN A 22 13.01 8.56 -3.02
CA ASN A 22 13.17 9.08 -1.67
C ASN A 22 13.44 7.88 -0.73
N PRO A 23 14.64 7.77 -0.12
CA PRO A 23 15.15 6.53 0.47
C PRO A 23 14.70 6.32 1.93
N SER A 24 13.40 6.40 2.22
CA SER A 24 12.89 6.28 3.60
C SER A 24 11.82 5.21 3.83
N LEU A 25 11.52 4.39 2.82
CA LEU A 25 11.01 3.03 3.08
C LEU A 25 12.20 2.08 2.99
N GLU A 26 12.29 1.17 3.95
CA GLU A 26 13.27 0.09 4.07
C GLU A 26 13.81 -0.40 2.71
N PRO A 27 15.11 -0.78 2.60
CA PRO A 27 15.63 -1.31 1.36
C PRO A 27 14.81 -2.53 0.93
N LEU A 28 13.90 -2.32 -0.03
CA LEU A 28 12.96 -3.33 -0.49
C LEU A 28 13.75 -4.57 -0.91
N THR A 29 13.29 -5.72 -0.43
CA THR A 29 13.83 -7.01 -0.86
C THR A 29 13.69 -7.16 -2.39
N LYS A 30 14.47 -8.05 -3.01
CA LYS A 30 14.38 -8.32 -4.45
C LYS A 30 12.95 -8.69 -4.90
N LYS A 31 12.19 -9.41 -4.05
CA LYS A 31 10.80 -9.80 -4.33
C LYS A 31 9.84 -8.60 -4.26
N GLN A 32 9.91 -7.80 -3.19
CA GLN A 32 9.11 -6.57 -3.07
C GLN A 32 9.40 -5.61 -4.22
N ARG A 33 10.68 -5.41 -4.57
CA ARG A 33 11.09 -4.60 -5.71
C ARG A 33 10.46 -5.08 -7.02
N LYS A 34 10.54 -6.39 -7.30
CA LYS A 34 9.90 -6.99 -8.47
C LYS A 34 8.38 -6.80 -8.47
N LEU A 35 7.73 -6.86 -7.30
CA LEU A 35 6.29 -6.64 -7.18
C LEU A 35 5.92 -5.18 -7.49
N VAL A 36 6.62 -4.20 -6.91
CA VAL A 36 6.31 -2.78 -7.16
C VAL A 36 6.68 -2.34 -8.58
N THR A 37 7.75 -2.88 -9.16
CA THR A 37 8.08 -2.63 -10.58
C THR A 37 7.01 -3.16 -11.52
N LYS A 38 6.36 -4.29 -11.18
CA LYS A 38 5.25 -4.84 -11.96
C LYS A 38 3.94 -4.07 -11.81
N ASN A 39 3.81 -3.24 -10.78
CA ASN A 39 2.60 -2.48 -10.49
C ASN A 39 2.98 -1.00 -10.29
N PRO A 40 3.26 -0.24 -11.36
CA PRO A 40 3.65 1.17 -11.26
C PRO A 40 2.66 1.98 -10.42
N GLY A 41 3.19 2.85 -9.55
CA GLY A 41 2.41 3.64 -8.59
C GLY A 41 2.13 2.94 -7.25
N SER A 42 2.22 1.59 -7.19
CA SER A 42 1.92 0.84 -5.97
C SER A 42 2.85 1.15 -4.79
N ILE A 43 4.10 1.58 -5.04
CA ILE A 43 5.04 1.91 -3.97
C ILE A 43 4.57 3.10 -3.13
N VAL A 44 3.91 4.09 -3.76
CA VAL A 44 3.34 5.25 -3.06
C VAL A 44 2.17 4.81 -2.18
N ALA A 45 1.32 3.92 -2.70
CA ALA A 45 0.22 3.33 -1.93
C ALA A 45 0.72 2.51 -0.74
N VAL A 46 1.80 1.74 -0.92
CA VAL A 46 2.45 0.99 0.17
C VAL A 46 3.02 1.93 1.23
N GLU A 47 3.70 3.01 0.83
CA GLU A 47 4.21 4.02 1.77
C GLU A 47 3.09 4.63 2.61
N ASN A 48 1.97 4.99 1.98
CA ASN A 48 0.79 5.50 2.67
C ASN A 48 0.21 4.45 3.64
N GLY A 49 0.12 3.19 3.22
CA GLY A 49 -0.32 2.08 4.07
C GLY A 49 0.60 1.85 5.27
N ALA A 50 1.92 1.95 5.10
CA ALA A 50 2.87 1.82 6.20
C ALA A 50 2.72 2.96 7.22
N LYS A 51 2.56 4.22 6.77
CA LYS A 51 2.29 5.36 7.66
C LYS A 51 0.98 5.18 8.42
N LEU A 52 -0.07 4.72 7.75
CA LEU A 52 -1.36 4.43 8.36
C LEU A 52 -1.24 3.35 9.44
N ALA A 53 -0.55 2.25 9.15
CA ALA A 53 -0.31 1.17 10.10
C ALA A 53 0.42 1.64 11.37
N ILE A 54 1.45 2.48 11.20
CA ILE A 54 2.21 3.04 12.33
C ILE A 54 1.34 3.95 13.19
N ASN A 55 0.59 4.84 12.56
CA ASN A 55 -0.30 5.77 13.28
C ASN A 55 -1.35 5.00 14.06
N GLU A 56 -1.97 3.99 13.45
CA GLU A 56 -2.97 3.16 14.10
C GLU A 56 -2.37 2.31 15.24
N CYS A 57 -1.19 1.73 15.02
CA CYS A 57 -0.48 0.99 16.06
C CYS A 57 -0.16 1.87 17.28
N LYS A 58 0.34 3.09 17.05
CA LYS A 58 0.58 4.07 18.13
C LYS A 58 -0.72 4.47 18.81
N PHE A 59 -1.80 4.67 18.06
CA PHE A 59 -3.09 5.04 18.60
C PHE A 59 -3.67 3.93 19.51
N GLN A 60 -3.64 2.68 19.07
CA GLN A 60 -4.16 1.53 19.82
C GLN A 60 -3.35 1.26 21.09
N PHE A 61 -2.03 1.48 21.04
CA PHE A 61 -1.13 1.20 22.15
C PHE A 61 -0.71 2.44 22.97
N LYS A 62 -1.33 3.61 22.75
CA LYS A 62 -0.94 4.89 23.39
C LYS A 62 -0.87 4.86 24.92
N ASN A 63 -1.70 4.04 25.56
CA ASN A 63 -1.80 3.91 27.02
C ASN A 63 -1.20 2.58 27.54
N ARG A 64 -0.34 1.92 26.74
CA ARG A 64 0.32 0.67 27.10
C ARG A 64 1.80 0.91 27.36
N ARG A 65 2.42 0.08 28.22
CA ARG A 65 3.87 0.13 28.48
C ARG A 65 4.70 -0.04 27.21
N TRP A 66 4.22 -0.89 26.30
CA TRP A 66 4.70 -0.95 24.93
C TRP A 66 3.76 -0.10 24.06
N ASN A 67 4.23 1.05 23.57
CA ASN A 67 3.43 2.07 22.90
C ASN A 67 3.70 2.15 21.39
N CYS A 68 4.00 1.00 20.77
CA CYS A 68 4.42 0.90 19.38
C CYS A 68 5.64 1.79 19.02
N PRO A 69 6.81 1.53 19.64
CA PRO A 69 8.03 2.27 19.33
C PRO A 69 8.44 2.05 17.87
N THR A 70 8.70 3.15 17.16
CA THR A 70 9.20 3.13 15.79
C THR A 70 10.65 3.60 15.78
N HIS A 71 11.55 2.82 15.18
CA HIS A 71 12.96 3.15 15.11
C HIS A 71 13.30 3.62 13.69
N PHE A 72 13.66 4.90 13.56
CA PHE A 72 14.15 5.50 12.32
C PHE A 72 15.63 5.82 12.51
N ASP A 73 16.49 4.81 12.53
CA ASP A 73 17.91 4.95 12.84
C ASP A 73 18.80 5.18 11.60
N GLY A 74 18.23 5.45 10.43
CA GLY A 74 18.97 5.77 9.20
C GLY A 74 19.87 4.64 8.66
N HIS A 75 19.95 3.52 9.37
CA HIS A 75 20.86 2.40 9.09
C HIS A 75 20.20 1.22 8.35
N GLY A 76 18.96 1.40 7.88
CA GLY A 76 18.25 0.36 7.11
C GLY A 76 17.69 -0.78 7.97
N SER A 77 17.62 -0.60 9.30
CA SER A 77 16.86 -1.48 10.19
C SER A 77 15.36 -1.36 9.90
N SER A 78 14.60 -2.43 10.13
CA SER A 78 13.15 -2.38 9.94
C SER A 78 12.50 -1.29 10.82
N ILE A 79 11.44 -0.63 10.33
CA ILE A 79 10.74 0.47 11.00
C ILE A 79 10.18 0.09 12.38
N PHE A 80 9.90 -1.19 12.59
CA PHE A 80 9.47 -1.79 13.86
C PHE A 80 10.63 -2.43 14.65
N GLY A 81 11.86 -2.35 14.14
CA GLY A 81 13.08 -2.84 14.78
C GLY A 81 13.13 -4.36 14.92
N LYS A 82 13.80 -4.84 15.98
CA LYS A 82 13.97 -6.28 16.27
C LYS A 82 12.70 -6.94 16.80
N ILE A 83 11.60 -6.21 17.04
CA ILE A 83 10.37 -6.81 17.57
C ILE A 83 9.78 -7.81 16.57
N LEU A 84 9.90 -7.52 15.27
CA LEU A 84 9.47 -8.42 14.20
C LEU A 84 10.23 -9.75 14.19
N GLN A 85 11.38 -9.82 14.86
CA GLN A 85 12.16 -11.06 15.00
C GLN A 85 11.70 -11.92 16.19
N LYS A 86 10.81 -11.39 17.04
CA LYS A 86 10.24 -12.08 18.20
C LYS A 86 8.78 -12.45 17.94
N GLY A 87 8.40 -13.69 18.23
CA GLY A 87 7.01 -14.15 18.18
C GLY A 87 6.26 -13.70 19.45
N CYS A 88 5.70 -12.49 19.43
CA CYS A 88 4.88 -11.97 20.53
C CYS A 88 3.57 -11.35 20.02
N ARG A 89 2.64 -11.05 20.94
CA ARG A 89 1.31 -10.51 20.61
C ARG A 89 1.39 -9.17 19.88
N GLU A 90 2.36 -8.35 20.25
CA GLU A 90 2.64 -7.05 19.64
C GLU A 90 3.11 -7.21 18.18
N THR A 91 3.95 -8.20 17.90
CA THR A 91 4.38 -8.53 16.54
C THR A 91 3.19 -8.99 15.69
N ALA A 92 2.38 -9.92 16.20
CA ALA A 92 1.18 -10.38 15.50
C ALA A 92 0.23 -9.21 15.16
N PHE A 93 0.05 -8.27 16.10
CA PHE A 93 -0.71 -7.05 15.86
C PHE A 93 -0.08 -6.19 14.76
N ILE A 94 1.24 -5.95 14.80
CA ILE A 94 1.95 -5.16 13.77
C ILE A 94 1.77 -5.77 12.39
N TYR A 95 1.92 -7.10 12.26
CA TYR A 95 1.70 -7.79 10.99
C TYR A 95 0.27 -7.63 10.50
N ALA A 96 -0.72 -7.85 11.37
CA ALA A 96 -2.13 -7.72 11.03
C ALA A 96 -2.47 -6.30 10.57
N ILE A 97 -2.07 -5.27 11.34
CA ILE A 97 -2.40 -3.88 11.01
C ILE A 97 -1.65 -3.39 9.77
N THR A 98 -0.39 -3.82 9.57
CA THR A 98 0.38 -3.48 8.37
C THR A 98 -0.22 -4.13 7.14
N SER A 99 -0.60 -5.41 7.22
CA SER A 99 -1.26 -6.12 6.13
C SER A 99 -2.58 -5.46 5.75
N ALA A 100 -3.41 -5.14 6.74
CA ALA A 100 -4.68 -4.45 6.54
C ALA A 100 -4.49 -3.05 5.92
N ALA A 101 -3.57 -2.25 6.45
CA ALA A 101 -3.34 -0.90 5.96
C ALA A 101 -2.78 -0.88 4.53
N VAL A 102 -1.84 -1.77 4.20
CA VAL A 102 -1.32 -1.90 2.83
C VAL A 102 -2.44 -2.37 1.89
N SER A 103 -3.27 -3.35 2.29
CA SER A 103 -4.41 -3.77 1.49
C SER A 103 -5.37 -2.63 1.21
N HIS A 104 -5.72 -1.86 2.23
CA HIS A 104 -6.62 -0.73 2.13
C HIS A 104 -6.05 0.37 1.21
N SER A 105 -4.82 0.82 1.47
CA SER A 105 -4.21 1.90 0.69
C SER A 105 -3.99 1.52 -0.78
N VAL A 106 -3.64 0.27 -1.07
CA VAL A 106 -3.51 -0.19 -2.46
C VAL A 106 -4.86 -0.31 -3.15
N ALA A 107 -5.88 -0.86 -2.47
CA ALA A 107 -7.24 -0.94 -3.02
C ALA A 107 -7.80 0.43 -3.36
N ARG A 108 -7.60 1.41 -2.47
CA ARG A 108 -8.01 2.80 -2.68
C ARG A 108 -7.26 3.46 -3.84
N ALA A 109 -5.94 3.27 -3.90
CA ALA A 109 -5.13 3.79 -5.00
C ALA A 109 -5.54 3.20 -6.36
N CYS A 110 -6.12 1.99 -6.41
CA CYS A 110 -6.70 1.45 -7.65
C CYS A 110 -7.93 2.24 -8.11
N SER A 111 -8.84 2.57 -7.20
CA SER A 111 -10.04 3.36 -7.49
C SER A 111 -9.72 4.79 -7.91
N GLU A 112 -8.67 5.36 -7.32
CA GLU A 112 -8.18 6.71 -7.61
C GLU A 112 -7.31 6.77 -8.89
N GLY A 113 -7.02 5.63 -9.52
CA GLY A 113 -6.15 5.53 -10.70
C GLY A 113 -4.65 5.73 -10.41
N GLY A 114 -4.25 5.68 -9.13
CA GLY A 114 -2.86 5.80 -8.69
C GLY A 114 -1.99 4.58 -8.96
N VAL A 115 -2.58 3.42 -9.28
CA VAL A 115 -1.86 2.20 -9.67
C VAL A 115 -2.33 1.74 -11.04
N THR A 116 -1.43 1.71 -12.02
CA THR A 116 -1.80 1.54 -13.45
C THR A 116 -2.23 0.13 -13.85
N THR A 117 -2.14 -0.83 -12.92
CA THR A 117 -2.36 -2.27 -13.17
C THR A 117 -3.62 -2.81 -12.54
N CYS A 118 -4.41 -1.93 -11.93
CA CYS A 118 -5.71 -2.23 -11.37
C CYS A 118 -6.68 -1.10 -11.67
N THR A 119 -7.95 -1.41 -11.49
CA THR A 119 -9.08 -0.49 -11.57
C THR A 119 -9.86 -0.59 -10.26
N CYS A 120 -10.93 0.18 -10.15
CA CYS A 120 -11.96 -0.07 -9.16
C CYS A 120 -12.52 -1.48 -9.22
N ASP A 121 -13.26 -1.84 -8.18
CA ASP A 121 -13.97 -3.12 -8.14
C ASP A 121 -14.96 -3.21 -9.30
N THR A 122 -14.87 -4.32 -10.03
CA THR A 122 -15.73 -4.63 -11.18
C THR A 122 -16.59 -5.86 -10.93
N GLU A 123 -16.56 -6.42 -9.70
CA GLU A 123 -17.46 -7.52 -9.36
C GLU A 123 -18.91 -7.05 -9.48
N PRO A 124 -19.78 -7.83 -10.16
CA PRO A 124 -21.18 -7.48 -10.27
C PRO A 124 -21.80 -7.47 -8.88
N HIS A 125 -22.04 -6.29 -8.33
CA HIS A 125 -22.84 -6.17 -7.14
C HIS A 125 -24.27 -6.57 -7.52
N GLY A 126 -24.79 -7.62 -6.87
CA GLY A 126 -26.14 -8.11 -7.15
C GLY A 126 -27.17 -6.98 -7.09
N ARG A 127 -28.28 -7.12 -7.84
CA ARG A 127 -29.33 -6.10 -7.83
C ARG A 127 -29.73 -5.78 -6.39
N PRO A 128 -29.67 -4.50 -5.99
CA PRO A 128 -30.23 -4.05 -4.73
C PRO A 128 -31.60 -4.67 -4.49
N THR A 129 -31.81 -5.29 -3.34
CA THR A 129 -33.10 -5.92 -2.99
C THR A 129 -34.17 -4.88 -2.63
N GLY A 130 -33.82 -3.59 -2.59
CA GLY A 130 -34.71 -2.45 -2.37
C GLY A 130 -34.92 -1.62 -3.64
N ARG A 131 -36.07 -0.96 -3.76
CA ARG A 131 -36.46 -0.17 -4.95
C ARG A 131 -35.82 1.22 -5.04
N ASP A 132 -35.10 1.64 -4.00
CA ASP A 132 -34.75 3.05 -3.79
C ASP A 132 -33.24 3.35 -3.75
N TRP A 133 -32.39 2.35 -4.02
CA TRP A 133 -30.94 2.58 -4.07
C TRP A 133 -30.28 1.74 -5.15
N GLU A 134 -29.30 2.34 -5.83
CA GLU A 134 -28.53 1.72 -6.91
C GLU A 134 -27.04 1.75 -6.57
N TRP A 135 -26.33 0.67 -6.93
CA TRP A 135 -24.87 0.68 -6.91
C TRP A 135 -24.37 1.66 -7.97
N SER A 136 -23.57 2.64 -7.56
CA SER A 136 -22.98 3.61 -8.46
C SER A 136 -21.59 4.02 -7.99
N GLY A 137 -20.82 4.65 -8.89
CA GLY A 137 -19.49 5.15 -8.60
C GLY A 137 -18.40 4.10 -8.71
N CYS A 138 -17.34 4.30 -7.93
CA CYS A 138 -16.04 3.66 -8.08
C CYS A 138 -15.65 3.04 -6.73
N SER A 139 -15.95 1.77 -6.52
CA SER A 139 -15.66 1.06 -5.26
C SER A 139 -14.21 0.60 -5.19
N ASP A 140 -13.66 0.55 -3.97
CA ASP A 140 -12.31 0.07 -3.69
C ASP A 140 -12.12 -1.40 -4.07
N ASN A 141 -11.07 -1.67 -4.86
CA ASN A 141 -10.74 -3.02 -5.30
C ASN A 141 -10.04 -3.81 -4.19
N ALA A 142 -10.80 -4.16 -3.15
CA ALA A 142 -10.33 -4.85 -1.95
C ALA A 142 -9.63 -6.18 -2.30
N LYS A 143 -10.12 -6.89 -3.32
CA LYS A 143 -9.54 -8.15 -3.80
C LYS A 143 -8.14 -7.96 -4.36
N PHE A 144 -7.91 -6.90 -5.14
CA PHE A 144 -6.57 -6.55 -5.61
C PHE A 144 -5.67 -6.15 -4.44
N GLY A 145 -6.13 -5.24 -3.57
CA GLY A 145 -5.39 -4.80 -2.39
C GLY A 145 -4.98 -5.95 -1.46
N HIS A 146 -5.87 -6.89 -1.20
CA HIS A 146 -5.58 -8.10 -0.41
C HIS A 146 -4.49 -8.96 -1.04
N ARG A 147 -4.62 -9.29 -2.33
CA ARG A 147 -3.63 -10.11 -3.06
C ARG A 147 -2.27 -9.42 -3.16
N PHE A 148 -2.27 -8.10 -3.33
CA PHE A 148 -1.04 -7.31 -3.36
C PHE A 148 -0.35 -7.32 -1.99
N SER A 149 -1.09 -6.97 -0.93
CA SER A 149 -0.57 -6.88 0.44
C SER A 149 0.04 -8.19 0.89
N ARG A 150 -0.67 -9.30 0.70
CA ARG A 150 -0.16 -10.65 0.98
C ARG A 150 1.20 -10.88 0.31
N LYS A 151 1.30 -10.62 -1.00
CA LYS A 151 2.58 -10.77 -1.72
C LYS A 151 3.67 -9.78 -1.29
N PHE A 152 3.32 -8.66 -0.69
CA PHE A 152 4.27 -7.61 -0.29
C PHE A 152 4.78 -7.82 1.14
N VAL A 153 3.88 -8.14 2.08
CA VAL A 153 4.14 -8.32 3.51
C VAL A 153 4.73 -9.72 3.79
N ASP A 154 4.22 -10.78 3.15
CA ASP A 154 4.72 -12.16 3.34
C ASP A 154 6.18 -12.36 2.89
N VAL A 155 6.74 -11.40 2.15
CA VAL A 155 8.15 -11.46 1.71
C VAL A 155 9.11 -11.30 2.90
N LEU A 156 8.64 -10.72 4.00
CA LEU A 156 9.36 -10.65 5.27
C LEU A 156 9.51 -12.03 5.93
N GLU A 157 8.71 -13.03 5.53
CA GLU A 157 8.59 -14.34 6.19
C GLU A 157 9.64 -15.39 5.71
N LYS A 158 10.88 -14.99 5.40
CA LYS A 158 11.91 -15.92 4.91
C LYS A 158 12.68 -16.61 6.05
N GLY A 159 11.98 -17.40 6.86
CA GLY A 159 12.57 -18.37 7.79
C GLY A 159 11.66 -19.58 7.98
N ARG A 160 12.21 -20.80 8.00
CA ARG A 160 11.48 -22.03 8.35
C ARG A 160 11.30 -22.15 9.86
N ASP A 161 10.74 -21.13 10.50
CA ASP A 161 10.59 -21.11 11.95
C ASP A 161 9.10 -21.12 12.34
N PHE A 162 8.77 -21.75 13.47
CA PHE A 162 7.38 -21.81 13.98
C PHE A 162 6.76 -20.42 14.17
N ARG A 163 7.61 -19.40 14.34
CA ARG A 163 7.27 -17.97 14.42
C ARG A 163 6.55 -17.42 13.17
N PHE A 164 6.75 -18.04 12.01
CA PHE A 164 6.14 -17.64 10.74
C PHE A 164 4.75 -18.28 10.51
N MET A 165 4.36 -19.27 11.32
CA MET A 165 3.03 -19.90 11.25
C MET A 165 1.95 -19.13 12.00
N THR A 166 2.33 -18.25 12.93
CA THR A 166 1.40 -17.40 13.70
C THR A 166 1.03 -16.10 12.98
N ASN A 167 1.73 -15.75 11.90
CA ASN A 167 1.52 -14.52 11.12
C ASN A 167 0.81 -14.77 9.77
N LEU A 168 0.41 -16.02 9.46
CA LEU A 168 -0.12 -16.45 8.16
C LEU A 168 -1.63 -16.72 8.18
#